data_AF-A0A667ZGV0-F1
#
_entry.id   AF-A0A667ZGV0-F1
#
_cell.length_a   1.000
_cell.length_b   1.000
_cell.length_c   1.000
_cell.angle_alpha   90.00
_cell.angle_beta   90.00
_cell.angle_gamma   90.00
#
_symmetry.space_group_name_H-M   'P 1'
#
loop_
_entity.id
_entity.type
_entity.pdbx_description
1 polymer ?
#
loop_
_entity_poly.entity_id
_entity_poly.type
_entity_poly.pdbx_seq_one_letter_code
_entity_poly.pdbx_strand_id
1 'polypeptide(L)'
;AWAFTEWINVITLTAYFSLQVIYARRKFSVAPPSTDGPPEFQRVFRAQANCSEYFPIFITVLWMSGLFFSQGLSSLCGLLYLYGRLLYFRGYSQAAQGR
;
A
#
# COMPACT_ATOMS: atom_id res chain seq x y z
N ALA A 1 -14.88 4.42 17.38
CA ALA A 1 -15.28 4.84 16.02
C ALA A 1 -14.06 5.05 15.13
N TRP A 2 -13.15 5.97 15.47
CA TRP A 2 -11.97 6.30 14.67
C TRP A 2 -11.08 5.09 14.27
N ALA A 3 -10.71 4.23 15.23
CA ALA A 3 -9.88 3.07 14.93
C ALA A 3 -10.53 2.12 13.90
N PHE A 4 -11.85 1.94 13.94
CA PHE A 4 -12.57 1.06 13.03
C PHE A 4 -12.54 1.59 11.58
N THR A 5 -12.73 2.89 11.40
CA THR A 5 -12.65 3.52 10.07
C THR A 5 -11.24 3.47 9.49
N GLU A 6 -10.20 3.67 10.31
CA GLU A 6 -8.81 3.54 9.84
C GLU A 6 -8.47 2.11 9.42
N TRP A 7 -8.94 1.11 10.18
CA TRP A 7 -8.78 -0.30 9.82
C TRP A 7 -9.41 -0.62 8.47
N ILE A 8 -10.60 -0.10 8.18
CA ILE A 8 -11.25 -0.28 6.87
C ILE A 8 -10.37 0.31 5.76
N ASN A 9 -9.93 1.56 5.90
CA ASN A 9 -9.11 2.23 4.87
C ASN A 9 -7.82 1.45 4.58
N VAL A 10 -7.17 0.98 5.63
CA VAL A 10 -5.98 0.14 5.58
C VAL A 10 -6.21 -1.18 4.84
N ILE A 11 -7.27 -1.91 5.21
CA ILE A 11 -7.60 -3.20 4.61
C ILE A 11 -7.97 -3.00 3.14
N THR A 12 -8.78 -1.99 2.83
CA THR A 12 -9.17 -1.67 1.46
C THR A 12 -7.95 -1.35 0.59
N LEU A 13 -6.99 -0.56 1.08
CA LEU A 13 -5.82 -0.18 0.31
C LEU A 13 -4.87 -1.37 0.06
N THR A 14 -4.61 -2.18 1.09
CA THR A 14 -3.77 -3.38 0.98
C THR A 14 -4.40 -4.43 0.08
N ALA A 15 -5.72 -4.63 0.16
CA ALA A 15 -6.47 -5.48 -0.75
C ALA A 15 -6.41 -4.96 -2.19
N TYR A 16 -6.56 -3.64 -2.39
CA TYR A 16 -6.43 -3.02 -3.72
C TYR A 16 -5.05 -3.30 -4.34
N PHE A 17 -3.95 -3.08 -3.62
CA PHE A 17 -2.61 -3.36 -4.15
C PHE A 17 -2.41 -4.84 -4.49
N SER A 18 -2.94 -5.75 -3.64
CA SER A 18 -2.87 -7.19 -3.87
C SER A 18 -3.65 -7.58 -5.14
N LEU A 19 -4.84 -7.02 -5.34
CA LEU A 19 -5.63 -7.22 -6.56
C LEU A 19 -4.93 -6.69 -7.81
N GLN A 20 -4.22 -5.56 -7.73
CA GLN A 20 -3.43 -5.05 -8.85
C GLN A 20 -2.29 -6.00 -9.24
N VAL A 21 -1.62 -6.61 -8.27
CA VAL A 21 -0.61 -7.66 -8.54
C VAL A 21 -1.26 -8.89 -9.19
N ILE A 22 -2.43 -9.33 -8.71
CA ILE A 22 -3.17 -10.45 -9.32
C ILE A 22 -3.56 -10.14 -10.76
N TYR A 23 -4.04 -8.92 -11.02
CA TYR A 23 -4.35 -8.47 -12.37
C TYR A 23 -3.09 -8.44 -13.26
N ALA A 24 -1.98 -7.90 -12.76
CA ALA A 24 -0.71 -7.87 -13.49
C ALA A 24 -0.20 -9.29 -13.80
N ARG A 25 -0.32 -10.24 -12.86
CA ARG A 25 0.01 -11.66 -13.10
C ARG A 25 -0.77 -12.23 -14.28
N ARG A 26 -2.07 -11.94 -14.37
CA ARG A 26 -2.91 -12.37 -15.50
C ARG A 26 -2.53 -11.67 -16.80
N LYS A 27 -2.30 -10.35 -16.75
CA LYS A 27 -1.94 -9.53 -17.92
C LYS A 27 -0.62 -9.95 -18.55
N PHE A 28 0.39 -10.26 -17.73
CA PHE A 28 1.74 -10.63 -18.17
C PHE A 28 2.00 -12.14 -18.13
N SER A 29 0.97 -12.96 -17.91
CA SER A 29 1.06 -14.43 -17.82
C SER A 29 2.14 -14.94 -16.85
N VAL A 30 2.32 -14.27 -15.71
CA VAL A 30 3.29 -14.65 -14.66
C VAL A 30 2.62 -15.56 -13.63
N ALA A 31 2.77 -16.86 -13.82
CA ALA A 31 2.23 -17.88 -12.91
C ALA A 31 2.97 -17.88 -11.55
N PRO A 32 2.26 -18.08 -10.42
CA PRO A 32 2.90 -18.44 -9.15
C PRO A 32 3.71 -19.74 -9.30
N PRO A 33 4.84 -19.92 -8.57
CA PRO A 33 5.40 -19.04 -7.55
C PRO A 33 6.31 -17.93 -8.11
N SER A 34 6.44 -17.81 -9.44
CA SER A 34 7.36 -16.84 -10.04
C SER A 34 7.01 -15.41 -9.61
N THR A 35 8.06 -14.67 -9.28
CA THR A 35 8.01 -13.21 -9.07
C THR A 35 8.81 -12.47 -10.13
N ASP A 36 9.32 -13.19 -11.13
CA ASP A 36 10.03 -12.66 -12.27
C ASP A 36 9.14 -12.62 -13.51
N GLY A 37 9.37 -11.64 -14.38
CA GLY A 37 8.55 -11.32 -15.53
C GLY A 37 8.94 -9.98 -16.16
N PRO A 38 8.11 -9.43 -17.05
CA PRO A 38 8.40 -8.15 -17.69
C PRO A 38 8.63 -7.02 -16.68
N PRO A 39 9.44 -5.99 -17.00
CA PRO A 39 9.70 -4.88 -16.08
C PRO A 39 8.44 -4.19 -15.54
N GLU A 40 7.36 -4.13 -16.33
CA GLU A 40 6.06 -3.62 -15.91
C GLU A 40 5.44 -4.44 -14.76
N PHE A 41 5.46 -5.77 -14.87
CA PHE A 41 4.99 -6.66 -13.80
C PHE A 41 5.85 -6.49 -12.55
N GLN A 42 7.17 -6.52 -12.71
CA GLN A 42 8.10 -6.37 -11.59
C GLN A 42 7.88 -5.04 -10.86
N ARG A 43 7.56 -3.96 -11.57
CA ARG A 43 7.24 -2.66 -10.96
C ARG A 43 6.01 -2.73 -10.06
N VAL A 44 4.90 -3.28 -10.55
CA VAL A 44 3.67 -3.46 -9.76
C VAL A 44 3.93 -4.34 -8.53
N PHE A 45 4.62 -5.46 -8.73
CA PHE A 45 4.96 -6.40 -7.67
C PHE A 45 5.83 -5.75 -6.58
N ARG A 46 6.89 -5.02 -6.98
CA ARG A 46 7.78 -4.31 -6.05
C ARG A 46 7.10 -3.15 -5.35
N ALA A 47 6.20 -2.43 -6.02
CA ALA A 47 5.41 -1.37 -5.40
C ALA A 47 4.52 -1.93 -4.28
N GLN A 48 3.85 -3.06 -4.51
CA GLN A 48 3.04 -3.73 -3.50
C GLN A 48 3.90 -4.23 -2.33
N ALA A 49 5.02 -4.90 -2.62
CA ALA A 49 5.93 -5.42 -1.61
C ALA A 49 6.47 -4.29 -0.69
N ASN A 50 6.89 -3.17 -1.29
CA ASN A 50 7.34 -2.01 -0.52
C ASN A 50 6.22 -1.47 0.39
N CYS A 51 5.00 -1.29 -0.13
CA CYS A 51 3.88 -0.85 0.70
C CYS A 51 3.62 -1.82 1.87
N SER A 52 3.78 -3.14 1.65
CA SER A 52 3.63 -4.15 2.69
C SER A 52 4.75 -4.15 3.73
N GLU A 53 6.00 -3.84 3.35
CA GLU A 53 7.12 -3.72 4.30
C GLU A 53 6.95 -2.54 5.27
N TYR A 54 6.44 -1.41 4.78
CA TYR A 54 6.18 -0.23 5.62
C TYR A 54 4.88 -0.30 6.40
N PHE A 55 4.00 -1.24 6.09
CA PHE A 55 2.68 -1.33 6.68
C PHE A 55 2.70 -1.56 8.20
N PRO A 56 3.50 -2.49 8.76
CA PRO A 56 3.61 -2.66 10.21
C PRO A 56 4.10 -1.40 10.93
N ILE A 57 5.11 -0.72 10.36
CA ILE A 57 5.67 0.52 10.92
C ILE A 57 4.58 1.60 10.99
N PHE A 58 3.83 1.77 9.91
CA PHE A 58 2.72 2.71 9.84
C PHE A 58 1.68 2.44 10.94
N ILE A 59 1.25 1.19 11.09
CA ILE A 59 0.25 0.81 12.11
C ILE A 59 0.77 1.10 13.51
N THR A 60 2.02 0.72 13.83
CA THR A 60 2.60 1.00 15.15
C THR A 60 2.62 2.50 15.45
N VAL A 61 3.10 3.33 14.52
CA VAL A 61 3.17 4.79 14.71
C VAL A 61 1.77 5.40 14.83
N LEU A 62 0.82 4.99 13.98
CA LEU A 62 -0.56 5.48 14.02
C LEU A 62 -1.24 5.18 15.35
N TRP A 63 -1.08 3.95 15.86
CA TRP A 63 -1.65 3.54 17.15
C TRP A 63 -1.02 4.27 18.33
N MET A 64 0.31 4.38 18.36
CA MET A 64 1.00 5.11 19.42
C MET A 64 0.59 6.60 19.42
N SER A 65 0.51 7.24 18.24
CA SER A 65 0.07 8.62 18.14
C SER A 65 -1.41 8.79 18.55
N GLY A 66 -2.27 7.85 18.16
CA GLY A 66 -3.70 7.90 18.48
C GLY A 66 -4.00 7.70 19.97
N LEU A 67 -3.23 6.84 20.65
CA LEU A 67 -3.39 6.54 22.08
C LEU A 67 -2.76 7.61 22.98
N PHE A 68 -1.57 8.10 22.63
CA PHE A 68 -0.76 8.93 23.52
C PHE A 68 -0.72 10.42 23.15
N PHE A 69 -1.21 10.82 21.97
CA PHE A 69 -1.15 12.22 21.52
C PHE A 69 -2.53 12.79 21.19
N SER A 70 -3.09 12.47 20.02
CA SER A 70 -4.40 12.98 19.60
C SER A 70 -5.00 12.10 18.51
N GLN A 71 -6.20 11.59 18.76
CA GLN A 71 -6.91 10.73 17.81
C GLN A 71 -7.21 11.45 16.49
N GLY A 72 -7.65 12.72 16.56
CA GLY A 72 -8.01 13.49 15.36
C GLY A 72 -6.82 13.80 14.46
N LEU A 73 -5.71 14.26 15.03
CA LEU A 73 -4.49 14.52 14.26
C LEU A 73 -3.88 13.23 13.70
N SER A 74 -3.90 12.15 14.50
CA SER A 74 -3.44 10.83 14.04
C SER A 74 -4.26 10.33 12.86
N SER A 75 -5.59 10.49 12.90
CA SER A 75 -6.47 10.16 11.76
C SER A 75 -6.07 10.90 10.50
N LEU A 76 -5.91 12.22 10.61
CA LEU A 76 -5.61 13.06 9.47
C LEU A 76 -4.26 12.69 8.84
N CYS A 77 -3.23 12.50 9.66
CA CYS A 77 -1.93 12.04 9.21
C CYS A 77 -1.99 10.63 8.60
N GLY A 78 -2.81 9.74 9.18
CA GLY A 78 -3.06 8.40 8.66
C GLY A 78 -3.64 8.42 7.25
N LEU A 79 -4.70 9.20 7.03
CA LEU A 79 -5.32 9.38 5.72
C LEU A 79 -4.35 10.00 4.70
N LEU A 80 -3.57 11.01 5.09
CA LEU A 80 -2.56 11.62 4.23
C LEU A 80 -1.48 10.61 3.82
N TYR A 81 -1.02 9.77 4.76
CA TYR A 81 -0.07 8.70 4.47
C TYR A 81 -0.64 7.66 3.50
N LEU A 82 -1.87 7.18 3.73
CA LEU A 82 -2.54 6.21 2.86
C LEU A 82 -2.74 6.77 1.44
N TYR A 83 -3.11 8.04 1.33
CA TYR A 83 -3.22 8.73 0.05
C TYR A 83 -1.86 8.84 -0.66
N GLY A 84 -0.80 9.22 0.07
CA GLY A 84 0.56 9.23 -0.46
C GLY A 84 1.01 7.85 -0.97
N ARG A 85 0.66 6.78 -0.25
CA ARG A 85 0.94 5.40 -0.68
C ARG A 85 0.17 4.99 -1.93
N LEU A 86 -1.07 5.45 -2.09
CA LEU A 86 -1.83 5.22 -3.32
C LEU A 86 -1.15 5.91 -4.52
N LEU A 87 -0.70 7.15 -4.35
CA LEU A 87 0.03 7.89 -5.39
C LEU A 87 1.36 7.21 -5.72
N TYR A 88 2.16 6.87 -4.71
CA TYR A 88 3.42 6.13 -4.87
C TYR A 88 3.21 4.84 -5.67
N PHE A 89 2.21 4.04 -5.31
CA PHE A 89 1.93 2.79 -6.01
C PHE A 89 1.58 3.02 -7.48
N ARG A 90 0.72 4.00 -7.77
CA ARG A 90 0.31 4.34 -9.14
C ARG A 90 1.50 4.87 -9.95
N GLY A 91 2.28 5.78 -9.40
CA GLY A 91 3.47 6.34 -10.06
C GLY A 91 4.52 5.26 -10.34
N TYR A 92 4.86 4.45 -9.34
CA TYR A 92 5.81 3.35 -9.48
C TYR A 92 5.38 2.33 -10.52
N SER A 93 4.08 2.01 -10.57
CA SER A 93 3.55 1.04 -11.55
C SER A 93 3.74 1.51 -13.01
N GLN A 94 3.67 2.83 -13.24
CA GLN A 94 3.78 3.42 -14.58
C GLN A 94 5.25 3.62 -14.99
N ALA A 95 6.09 4.17 -14.10
CA ALA A 95 7.50 4.40 -14.38
C ALA A 95 8.35 4.23 -13.11
N ALA A 96 9.53 3.59 -13.24
CA ALA A 96 10.44 3.41 -12.11
C ALA A 96 10.96 4.73 -11.51
N GLN A 97 10.87 5.82 -12.28
CA GLN A 97 11.29 7.17 -11.93
C GLN A 97 10.16 8.02 -11.32
N GLY A 98 8.90 7.58 -11.40
CA GLY A 98 7.73 8.25 -10.84
C GLY A 98 7.41 7.79 -9.41
N ARG A 99 8.44 7.68 -8.57
CA ARG A 99 8.31 7.33 -7.15
C ARG A 99 7.74 8.49 -6.35
#